data_AF-A0A1I3ZGU2-F1
#
_entry.id   AF-A0A1I3ZGU2-F1
#
_cell.length_a   1.000
_cell.length_b   1.000
_cell.length_c   1.000
_cell.angle_alpha   90.00
_cell.angle_beta   90.00
_cell.angle_gamma   90.00
#
_symmetry.space_group_name_H-M   'P 1'
#
loop_
_entity.id
_entity.type
_entity.pdbx_description
1 polymer ?
#
loop_
_entity_poly.entity_id
_entity_poly.type
_entity_poly.pdbx_seq_one_letter_code
_entity_poly.pdbx_strand_id
1 'polypeptide(L)'
;MSAFFLSALLLSVSAYIHTLSENPAMRPANPIADQFWRGLSYLCVAGWVLMILRGFYDRHWADGLAALLGSFAVNWWFGHRGPKRTWPGISMLFGVVGLALATYSFLYE
;
A
#
# COMPACT_ATOMS: atom_id res chain seq x y z
N MET A 1 -11.74 5.76 11.69
CA MET A 1 -10.46 5.08 11.43
C MET A 1 -9.37 6.14 11.36
N SER A 2 -8.20 5.92 11.98
CA SER A 2 -7.08 6.87 11.91
C SER A 2 -6.43 6.89 10.52
N ALA A 3 -5.84 8.04 10.14
CA ALA A 3 -5.08 8.17 8.91
C ALA A 3 -3.83 7.26 8.95
N PHE A 4 -3.25 7.06 10.13
CA PHE A 4 -2.21 6.07 10.38
C PHE A 4 -2.61 4.67 9.88
N PHE A 5 -3.74 4.16 10.38
CA PHE A 5 -4.16 2.79 10.08
C PHE A 5 -4.53 2.66 8.60
N LEU A 6 -5.30 3.62 8.07
CA LEU A 6 -5.75 3.58 6.68
C LEU A 6 -4.58 3.71 5.69
N SER A 7 -3.61 4.58 5.96
CA SER A 7 -2.43 4.72 5.12
C SER A 7 -1.61 3.43 5.09
N ALA A 8 -1.39 2.78 6.23
CA ALA A 8 -0.69 1.49 6.28
C ALA A 8 -1.36 0.44 5.40
N LEU A 9 -2.70 0.29 5.49
CA LEU A 9 -3.43 -0.65 4.64
C LEU A 9 -3.28 -0.33 3.14
N LEU A 10 -3.49 0.93 2.75
CA LEU A 10 -3.44 1.33 1.34
C LEU A 10 -2.04 1.18 0.74
N LEU A 11 -1.01 1.58 1.48
CA LEU A 11 0.38 1.44 1.05
C LEU A 11 0.78 -0.04 0.90
N SER A 12 0.38 -0.88 1.85
CA SER A 12 0.64 -2.32 1.79
C SER A 12 -0.01 -2.96 0.56
N VAL A 13 -1.29 -2.68 0.35
CA VAL A 13 -2.07 -3.22 -0.77
C VAL A 13 -1.51 -2.74 -2.10
N SER A 14 -1.21 -1.44 -2.21
CA SER A 14 -0.61 -0.86 -3.42
C SER A 14 0.64 -1.63 -3.82
N ALA A 15 1.57 -1.82 -2.88
CA ALA A 15 2.80 -2.58 -3.09
C ALA A 15 2.55 -4.06 -3.37
N TYR A 16 1.63 -4.69 -2.64
CA TYR A 16 1.30 -6.11 -2.83
C TYR A 16 0.77 -6.39 -4.23
N ILE A 17 -0.15 -5.56 -4.73
CA ILE A 17 -0.72 -5.72 -6.07
C ILE A 17 0.37 -5.66 -7.15
N HIS A 18 1.37 -4.79 -6.96
CA HIS A 18 2.49 -4.72 -7.88
C HIS A 18 3.33 -6.01 -7.89
N THR A 19 3.39 -6.80 -6.81
CA THR A 19 4.12 -8.09 -6.85
C THR A 19 3.51 -9.10 -7.83
N LEU A 20 2.22 -8.93 -8.15
CA LEU A 20 1.51 -9.75 -9.14
C LEU A 20 1.77 -9.27 -10.59
N SER A 21 2.58 -8.23 -10.81
CA SER A 21 2.87 -7.64 -12.14
C SER A 21 3.58 -8.58 -13.11
N GLU A 22 4.09 -9.72 -12.63
CA GLU A 22 4.65 -10.79 -13.49
C GLU A 22 3.61 -11.32 -14.48
N ASN A 23 2.32 -11.20 -14.16
CA ASN A 23 1.26 -11.54 -15.10
C ASN A 23 1.17 -10.46 -16.21
N PRO A 24 1.44 -10.81 -17.49
CA PRO A 24 1.40 -9.85 -18.59
C PRO A 24 0.05 -9.15 -18.75
N ALA A 25 -1.05 -9.80 -18.33
CA ALA A 25 -2.39 -9.24 -18.40
C ALA A 25 -2.63 -8.06 -17.44
N MET A 26 -1.73 -7.84 -16.48
CA MET A 26 -1.78 -6.72 -15.54
C MET A 26 -0.77 -5.62 -15.82
N ARG A 27 0.14 -5.78 -16.78
CA ARG A 27 1.10 -4.70 -17.06
C ARG A 27 0.40 -3.56 -17.78
N PRO A 28 0.56 -2.29 -17.34
CA PRO A 28 0.08 -1.14 -18.08
C PRO A 28 0.63 -1.16 -19.52
N ALA A 29 -0.22 -0.89 -20.50
CA ALA A 29 0.20 -0.84 -21.90
C ALA A 29 1.14 0.34 -22.19
N ASN A 30 1.05 1.41 -21.40
CA ASN A 30 1.94 2.56 -21.50
C ASN A 30 3.22 2.32 -20.67
N PRO A 31 4.42 2.38 -21.29
CA PRO A 31 5.69 2.12 -20.59
C PRO A 31 6.00 3.14 -19.50
N ILE A 32 5.57 4.40 -19.65
CA ILE A 32 5.72 5.43 -18.62
C ILE A 32 4.87 5.08 -17.40
N ALA A 33 3.66 4.59 -17.62
CA ALA A 33 2.78 4.16 -16.54
C ALA A 33 3.31 2.91 -15.81
N ASP A 34 3.90 1.95 -16.52
CA ASP A 34 4.57 0.78 -15.91
C ASP A 34 5.75 1.23 -15.04
N GLN A 35 6.59 2.14 -15.55
CA GLN A 35 7.73 2.67 -14.80
C GLN A 35 7.30 3.49 -13.58
N PHE A 36 6.30 4.35 -13.73
CA PHE A 36 5.71 5.09 -12.61
C PHE A 36 5.14 4.14 -11.56
N TRP A 37 4.37 3.13 -11.97
CA TRP A 37 3.77 2.16 -11.06
C TRP A 37 4.84 1.39 -10.26
N ARG A 38 5.94 1.01 -10.92
CA ARG A 38 7.09 0.38 -10.25
C ARG A 38 7.75 1.30 -9.23
N GLY A 39 8.04 2.55 -9.61
CA GLY A 39 8.62 3.54 -8.70
C GLY A 39 7.71 3.79 -7.48
N LEU A 40 6.42 3.98 -7.74
CA LEU A 40 5.40 4.17 -6.72
C LEU A 40 5.31 2.96 -5.78
N SER A 41 5.41 1.73 -6.30
CA SER A 41 5.38 0.52 -5.48
C SER A 41 6.54 0.50 -4.47
N TYR A 42 7.75 0.87 -4.86
CA TYR A 42 8.89 0.93 -3.91
C TYR A 42 8.67 1.98 -2.83
N LEU A 43 8.15 3.16 -3.21
CA LEU A 43 7.77 4.20 -2.24
C LEU A 43 6.68 3.71 -1.29
N CYS A 44 5.72 2.93 -1.80
CA CYS A 44 4.65 2.37 -0.98
C CYS A 44 5.17 1.35 0.04
N VAL A 45 6.07 0.45 -0.36
CA VAL A 45 6.71 -0.49 0.58
C VAL A 45 7.47 0.28 1.65
N ALA A 46 8.30 1.25 1.26
CA ALA A 46 9.08 2.05 2.20
C ALA A 46 8.18 2.82 3.18
N GLY A 47 7.14 3.49 2.67
CA GLY A 47 6.16 4.20 3.47
C GLY A 47 5.39 3.28 4.41
N TRP A 48 5.02 2.08 3.97
CA TRP A 48 4.36 1.08 4.80
C TRP A 48 5.26 0.62 5.95
N VAL A 49 6.52 0.26 5.68
CA VAL A 49 7.48 -0.12 6.73
C VAL A 49 7.64 1.02 7.74
N LEU A 50 7.80 2.25 7.26
CA LEU A 50 7.91 3.43 8.11
C LEU A 50 6.67 3.61 9.00
N MET A 51 5.46 3.43 8.47
CA MET A 51 4.22 3.44 9.24
C MET A 51 4.23 2.37 10.33
N ILE A 52 4.56 1.12 10.01
CA ILE A 52 4.58 0.04 11.01
C ILE A 52 5.58 0.36 12.13
N LEU A 53 6.81 0.76 11.78
CA LEU A 53 7.83 1.11 12.77
C LEU A 53 7.39 2.27 13.66
N ARG A 54 6.82 3.33 13.08
CA ARG A 54 6.26 4.46 13.84
C ARG A 54 5.16 4.00 14.79
N GLY A 55 4.29 3.10 14.34
CA GLY A 55 3.21 2.56 15.18
C GLY A 55 3.71 1.86 16.44
N PHE A 56 4.86 1.19 16.37
CA PHE A 56 5.50 0.59 17.55
C PHE A 56 6.33 1.56 18.37
N TYR A 57 6.82 2.65 17.76
CA TYR A 57 7.69 3.62 18.42
C TYR A 57 6.91 4.70 19.18
N ASP A 58 5.92 5.33 18.55
CA ASP A 58 5.23 6.51 19.08
C ASP A 58 3.78 6.25 19.50
N ARG A 59 3.19 5.11 19.12
CA ARG A 59 1.79 4.77 19.42
C ARG A 59 1.68 3.58 20.35
N HIS A 60 0.47 3.27 20.79
CA HIS A 60 0.24 2.07 21.57
C HIS A 60 0.59 0.84 20.71
N TRP A 61 1.32 -0.14 21.26
CA TRP A 61 1.80 -1.31 20.52
C TRP A 61 0.70 -2.05 19.75
N ALA A 62 -0.52 -2.03 20.27
CA ALA A 62 -1.70 -2.61 19.62
C ALA A 62 -2.04 -1.94 18.28
N ASP A 63 -1.77 -0.65 18.10
CA ASP A 63 -2.00 0.08 16.84
C ASP A 63 -1.03 -0.41 15.76
N GLY A 64 0.26 -0.55 16.09
CA GLY A 64 1.27 -1.10 15.19
C GLY A 64 0.94 -2.54 14.79
N LEU A 65 0.53 -3.37 15.75
CA LEU A 65 0.11 -4.75 15.50
C LEU A 65 -1.16 -4.81 14.63
N ALA A 66 -2.16 -3.97 14.91
CA ALA A 66 -3.39 -3.89 14.13
C ALA A 66 -3.08 -3.50 12.69
N ALA A 67 -2.25 -2.47 12.47
CA ALA A 67 -1.85 -2.03 11.12
C ALA A 67 -1.11 -3.15 10.36
N LEU A 68 -0.21 -3.88 11.02
CA LEU A 68 0.53 -4.99 10.43
C LEU A 68 -0.40 -6.15 10.03
N LEU A 69 -1.20 -6.65 10.97
CA LEU A 69 -2.11 -7.77 10.72
C LEU A 69 -3.23 -7.40 9.76
N GLY A 70 -3.75 -6.18 9.87
CA GLY A 70 -4.74 -5.63 8.94
C GLY A 70 -4.18 -5.57 7.51
N SER A 71 -2.93 -5.14 7.35
CA SER A 71 -2.26 -5.11 6.04
C SER A 71 -2.20 -6.51 5.42
N PHE A 72 -1.81 -7.51 6.20
CA PHE A 72 -1.79 -8.90 5.73
C PHE A 72 -3.18 -9.44 5.42
N ALA A 73 -4.20 -9.13 6.24
CA ALA A 73 -5.57 -9.57 5.98
C ALA A 73 -6.12 -8.99 4.68
N VAL A 74 -5.87 -7.70 4.41
CA VAL A 74 -6.33 -7.04 3.18
C VAL A 74 -5.55 -7.56 1.97
N ASN A 75 -4.23 -7.76 2.09
CA ASN A 75 -3.43 -8.37 1.02
C ASN A 75 -3.89 -9.80 0.71
N TRP A 76 -4.18 -10.61 1.73
CA TRP A 76 -4.73 -11.96 1.58
C TRP A 76 -6.05 -11.94 0.81
N TRP A 77 -6.97 -11.05 1.18
CA TRP A 77 -8.27 -10.91 0.50
C TRP A 77 -8.12 -10.51 -0.97
N PHE A 78 -7.19 -9.61 -1.26
CA PHE A 78 -6.87 -9.24 -2.63
C PHE A 78 -6.21 -10.42 -3.39
N GLY A 79 -5.29 -11.15 -2.77
CA GLY A 79 -4.69 -12.35 -3.36
C GLY A 79 -5.72 -13.40 -3.79
N HIS A 80 -6.77 -13.60 -3.01
CA HIS A 80 -7.86 -14.56 -3.33
C HIS A 80 -8.67 -14.19 -4.57
N ARG A 81 -8.66 -12.91 -4.97
CA ARG A 81 -9.42 -12.44 -6.14
C ARG A 81 -8.67 -12.59 -7.45
N GLY A 82 -7.39 -12.95 -7.38
CA GLY A 82 -6.51 -13.11 -8.53
C GLY A 82 -6.27 -11.82 -9.32
N PRO A 83 -5.41 -11.91 -10.35
CA PRO A 83 -5.07 -10.76 -11.20
C PRO A 83 -6.27 -10.31 -12.04
N LYS A 84 -6.52 -8.99 -12.12
CA LYS A 84 -7.48 -8.39 -13.08
C LYS A 84 -6.83 -7.18 -13.77
N ARG A 85 -7.40 -6.74 -14.88
CA ARG A 85 -6.89 -5.61 -15.66
C ARG A 85 -6.98 -4.26 -14.96
N THR A 86 -7.89 -4.10 -13.99
CA THR A 86 -8.12 -2.82 -13.28
C THR A 86 -7.20 -2.59 -12.08
N TRP A 87 -6.52 -3.64 -11.62
CA TRP A 87 -5.67 -3.59 -10.43
C TRP A 87 -4.50 -2.62 -10.48
N PRO A 88 -3.79 -2.43 -11.60
CA PRO A 88 -2.71 -1.45 -11.67
C PRO A 88 -3.20 -0.04 -11.36
N GLY A 89 -4.34 0.35 -11.93
CA GLY A 89 -4.96 1.66 -11.68
C GLY A 89 -5.38 1.81 -10.22
N ILE A 90 -6.00 0.78 -9.63
CA ILE A 90 -6.41 0.78 -8.21
C ILE A 90 -5.18 0.86 -7.30
N SER A 91 -4.13 0.08 -7.58
CA SER A 91 -2.87 0.10 -6.84
C SER A 91 -2.23 1.49 -6.88
N MET A 92 -2.13 2.11 -8.06
CA MET A 92 -1.60 3.47 -8.17
C MET A 92 -2.42 4.48 -7.37
N LEU A 93 -3.75 4.41 -7.42
CA LEU A 93 -4.63 5.26 -6.61
C LEU A 93 -4.39 5.05 -5.11
N PHE A 94 -4.34 3.80 -4.65
CA PHE A 94 -4.05 3.49 -3.25
C PHE A 94 -2.66 3.94 -2.84
N GLY A 95 -1.66 3.85 -3.72
CA GLY A 95 -0.32 4.34 -3.44
C GLY A 95 -0.29 5.86 -3.23
N VAL A 96 -0.89 6.63 -4.14
CA VAL A 96 -0.94 8.09 -4.03
C VAL A 96 -1.73 8.54 -2.79
N VAL A 97 -2.93 7.99 -2.60
CA VAL A 97 -3.79 8.33 -1.44
C VAL A 97 -3.15 7.86 -0.14
N GLY A 98 -2.55 6.66 -0.13
CA GLY A 98 -1.86 6.11 1.03
C GLY A 98 -0.66 6.96 1.44
N LEU A 99 0.13 7.45 0.49
CA LEU A 99 1.27 8.34 0.78
C LEU A 99 0.78 9.68 1.31
N ALA A 100 -0.25 10.27 0.70
CA ALA A 100 -0.83 11.53 1.19
C ALA A 100 -1.38 11.39 2.62
N LEU A 101 -2.06 10.28 2.92
CA LEU A 101 -2.56 9.98 4.27
C LEU A 101 -1.44 9.69 5.26
N ALA A 102 -0.35 9.03 4.83
CA ALA A 102 0.82 8.82 5.67
C ALA A 102 1.47 10.16 6.03
N THR A 103 1.63 11.06 5.06
CA THR A 103 2.12 12.43 5.31
C THR A 103 1.20 13.19 6.25
N TYR A 104 -0.12 13.15 6.02
CA TYR A 104 -1.09 13.77 6.93
C TYR A 104 -0.98 13.21 8.34
N SER A 105 -0.91 11.89 8.49
CA SER A 105 -0.76 11.22 9.79
C SER A 105 0.54 11.63 10.49
N PHE A 106 1.63 11.89 9.77
CA PHE A 106 2.86 12.39 10.39
C PHE A 106 2.76 13.83 10.90
N LEU A 107 2.02 14.68 10.19
CA LEU A 107 1.93 16.09 10.50
C LEU A 107 0.86 16.43 11.54
N TYR A 108 -0.18 15.60 11.66
CA TYR A 108 -1.40 15.95 12.41
C TYR A 108 -1.92 14.86 13.37
N GLU A 109 -1.34 13.66 13.40
CA GLU A 109 -1.71 12.56 14.31
C GLU A 109 -0.52 12.00 15.10
#